data_AF-A0A3C1Y7S7-F1
#
_entry.id   AF-A0A3C1Y7S7-F1
#
_cell.length_a   1.000
_cell.length_b   1.000
_cell.length_c   1.000
_cell.angle_alpha   90.00
_cell.angle_beta   90.00
_cell.angle_gamma   90.00
#
_symmetry.space_group_name_H-M   'P 1'
#
loop_
_entity.id
_entity.type
_entity.pdbx_description
1 polymer ?
#
loop_
_entity_poly.entity_id
_entity_poly.type
_entity_poly.pdbx_seq_one_letter_code
_entity_poly.pdbx_strand_id
1 'polypeptide(L)' 'LNVGMGKDHTIYALVDGTVVFTSGKEGRRYINVQPVAEA' A
#
# COMPACT_ATOMS: atom_id res chain seq x y z
N LEU A 1 1.67 3.44 -2.53
CA LEU A 1 0.85 4.65 -2.29
C LEU A 1 0.00 4.38 -1.07
N ASN A 2 0.06 5.30 -0.10
CA ASN A 2 -0.68 5.27 1.18
C ASN A 2 -0.28 4.17 2.16
N VAL A 3 1.01 3.86 2.18
CA VAL A 3 1.59 2.79 2.99
C VAL A 3 2.87 3.30 3.66
N GLY A 4 3.01 3.02 4.96
CA GLY A 4 4.21 3.27 5.75
C GLY A 4 5.01 1.99 5.98
N MET A 5 6.25 2.14 6.46
CA MET A 5 7.13 1.04 6.82
C MET A 5 7.69 1.24 8.23
N GLY A 6 7.56 0.22 9.07
CA GLY A 6 8.12 0.18 10.41
C GLY A 6 9.63 -0.02 10.39
N LYS A 7 10.27 0.12 11.56
CA LYS A 7 11.72 -0.09 11.73
C LYS A 7 12.15 -1.52 11.37
N ASP A 8 11.25 -2.48 11.56
CA ASP A 8 11.39 -3.89 11.25
C ASP A 8 10.92 -4.25 9.83
N HIS A 9 10.68 -3.26 8.97
CA HIS A 9 10.12 -3.41 7.62
C HIS A 9 8.66 -3.88 7.59
N THR A 10 7.94 -3.85 8.73
CA THR A 10 6.51 -4.11 8.74
C THR A 10 5.76 -3.04 7.95
N ILE A 11 4.92 -3.47 7.02
CA ILE A 11 4.13 -2.58 6.17
C ILE A 11 2.79 -2.28 6.87
N TYR A 12 2.42 -1.00 6.96
CA TYR A 12 1.14 -0.58 7.55
C TYR A 12 0.42 0.46 6.70
N ALA A 13 -0.91 0.49 6.77
CA ALA A 13 -1.74 1.46 6.06
C ALA A 13 -1.66 2.84 6.72
N LEU A 14 -1.60 3.89 5.91
CA LEU A 14 -1.66 5.28 6.40
C LEU A 14 -3.08 5.86 6.34
N VAL A 15 -3.97 5.21 5.62
CA VAL A 15 -5.37 5.62 5.40
C VAL A 15 -6.27 4.39 5.35
N ASP A 16 -7.55 4.57 5.65
CA ASP A 16 -8.56 3.53 5.47
C ASP A 16 -8.85 3.32 3.97
N GLY A 17 -8.99 2.06 3.56
CA GLY A 17 -9.10 1.73 2.16
C GLY A 17 -8.98 0.26 1.84
N THR A 18 -8.91 -0.04 0.54
CA THR A 18 -8.71 -1.39 0.01
C THR A 18 -7.23 -1.60 -0.34
N VAL A 19 -6.65 -2.72 0.07
CA VAL A 19 -5.27 -3.08 -0.27
C VAL A 19 -5.17 -3.52 -1.73
N VAL A 20 -4.23 -2.95 -2.48
CA VAL A 20 -3.98 -3.23 -3.89
C VAL A 20 -2.53 -3.67 -4.09
N PHE A 21 -2.36 -4.82 -4.75
CA PHE A 21 -1.06 -5.36 -5.14
C PHE A 21 -0.77 -4.97 -6.59
N THR A 22 0.37 -4.32 -6.82
CA THR A 22 0.78 -3.91 -8.18
C THR A 22 2.13 -4.49 -8.53
N SER A 23 2.32 -4.85 -9.80
CA SER A 23 3.62 -5.22 -10.34
C SER A 23 4.30 -3.99 -10.91
N GLY A 24 5.52 -3.70 -10.48
CA GLY A 24 6.38 -2.70 -11.08
C GLY A 24 7.41 -3.31 -12.02
N LYS A 25 8.42 -2.51 -12.36
CA LYS A 25 9.51 -2.93 -13.25
C LYS A 25 10.33 -4.06 -12.62
N GLU A 26 10.96 -4.86 -13.47
CA GLU A 26 11.87 -5.97 -13.06
C GLU A 26 11.20 -7.00 -12.13
N GLY A 27 9.88 -7.20 -12.26
CA GLY A 27 9.14 -8.18 -11.46
C GLY A 27 8.94 -7.78 -10.00
N ARG A 28 9.33 -6.56 -9.60
CA ARG A 28 9.12 -6.08 -8.23
C ARG A 28 7.62 -5.94 -7.94
N ARG A 29 7.19 -6.41 -6.78
CA ARG A 29 5.81 -6.27 -6.29
C ARG A 29 5.74 -5.09 -5.32
N TYR A 30 4.67 -4.32 -5.42
CA TYR A 30 4.40 -3.16 -4.58
C TYR A 30 3.02 -3.28 -3.93
N ILE A 31 2.92 -2.78 -2.70
CA ILE A 31 1.67 -2.71 -1.93
C ILE A 31 1.19 -1.27 -1.87
N ASN A 32 -0.08 -1.07 -2.16
CA ASN A 32 -0.76 0.23 -2.09
C ASN A 32 -2.07 0.07 -1.32
N VAL A 33 -2.62 1.19 -0.82
CA VAL A 33 -3.98 1.26 -0.28
C VAL A 33 -4.75 2.28 -1.11
N GLN A 34 -5.83 1.84 -1.76
CA GLN A 34 -6.78 2.70 -2.44
C GLN A 34 -7.78 3.25 -1.40
N PRO A 35 -7.84 4.57 -1.17
CA PRO A 35 -8.74 5.15 -0.17
C PRO A 35 -10.20 4.78 -0.43
N VAL A 36 -10.98 4.62 0.64
CA VAL A 36 -12.44 4.57 0.52
C VAL A 36 -12.91 5.91 -0.03
N ALA A 37 -13.71 5.92 -1.10
CA ALA A 37 -14.31 7.15 -1.57
C ALA A 37 -15.29 7.69 -0.52
N GLU A 38 -15.15 8.96 -0.15
CA GLU A 38 -16.18 9.64 0.63
C GLU A 38 -17.44 9.75 -0.23
N ALA A 39 -18.58 9.36 0.33
CA ALA A 39 -19.88 9.31 -0.32
C ALA A 39 -20.60 10.67 -0.28
#